data_AF-A0A8T1UG21-F1
#
_entry.id   AF-A0A8T1UG21-F1
#
_cell.length_a   1.000
_cell.length_b   1.000
_cell.length_c   1.000
_cell.angle_alpha   90.00
_cell.angle_beta   90.00
_cell.angle_gamma   90.00
#
_symmetry.space_group_name_H-M   'P 1'
#
loop_
_entity.id
_entity.type
_entity.pdbx_description
1 polymer ?
#
loop_
_entity_poly.entity_id
_entity_poly.type
_entity_poly.pdbx_seq_one_letter_code
_entity_poly.pdbx_strand_id
1 'polypeptide(L)'
;MDKSECALCHRRRDVFSCASCTSAMLQQRRTMLAALQADVAVLRKKTEFALSTKSALVEAELRLDRCMKQVEQLAERVMKTREQLCSERIAIVERTSKLEERTLQMAEAQHKLQQESQRADSLHAPVLECLDYQVQWADENAAKVRGDRLRELFALFALTPEDDRNVDEGEDEDDPLSGLPDEREGVSEEQRQRKARMNNPVYFRTIAGLPLPKSGKYENVPPEVVAAALGKVIHLLHCLVKYLKITYPHPMEFNGSFSTIGNTREGAGCHTLYPDGSVGFERGVSMLHENVAFLCACQVNKTRNAVR
;
A
#
# COMPACT_ATOMS: atom_id res chain seq x y z
N MET A 1 37.26 123.31 106.25
CA MET A 1 36.69 121.97 106.01
C MET A 1 35.74 122.09 104.83
N ASP A 2 36.22 121.82 103.63
CA ASP A 2 35.38 121.82 102.43
C ASP A 2 34.45 120.62 102.48
N LYS A 3 33.16 120.89 102.66
CA LYS A 3 32.12 119.87 102.67
C LYS A 3 31.91 119.45 101.22
N SER A 4 32.54 118.35 100.80
CA SER A 4 32.28 117.74 99.50
C SER A 4 30.82 117.28 99.39
N GLU A 5 30.27 117.32 98.18
CA GLU A 5 28.95 116.80 97.88
C GLU A 5 29.07 115.41 97.24
N CYS A 6 28.10 114.53 97.50
CA CYS A 6 28.05 113.24 96.81
C CYS A 6 27.90 113.46 95.30
N ALA A 7 28.82 112.92 94.50
CA ALA A 7 28.85 113.14 93.05
C ALA A 7 27.61 112.65 92.28
N LEU A 8 26.76 111.82 92.90
CA LEU A 8 25.59 111.21 92.26
C LEU A 8 24.25 111.79 92.73
N CYS A 9 24.19 112.45 93.89
CA CYS A 9 22.94 113.00 94.45
C CYS A 9 23.08 114.38 95.11
N HIS A 10 24.27 114.97 95.05
CA HIS A 10 24.64 116.30 95.53
C HIS A 10 24.31 116.60 97.01
N ARG A 11 24.09 115.56 97.84
CA ARG A 11 23.94 115.73 99.31
C ARG A 11 25.32 115.86 99.99
N ARG A 12 25.46 116.80 100.94
CA ARG A 12 26.71 117.10 101.68
C ARG A 12 27.21 115.90 102.48
N ARG A 13 28.42 115.40 102.21
CA ARG A 13 29.13 114.33 102.95
C ARG A 13 30.65 114.39 102.73
N ASP A 14 31.41 113.87 103.69
CA ASP A 14 32.89 113.88 103.65
C ASP A 14 33.53 112.81 102.72
N VAL A 15 32.73 112.10 101.90
CA VAL A 15 33.21 111.02 101.02
C VAL A 15 32.60 111.17 99.61
N PHE A 16 33.37 110.85 98.57
CA PHE A 16 33.05 111.04 97.13
C PHE A 16 31.66 110.48 96.70
N SER A 17 31.19 109.41 97.32
CA SER A 17 29.85 108.84 97.09
C SER A 17 29.19 108.41 98.39
N CYS A 18 27.89 108.67 98.55
CA CYS A 18 27.15 108.31 99.75
C CYS A 18 26.70 106.84 99.74
N ALA A 19 26.57 106.22 100.93
CA ALA A 19 26.19 104.81 101.08
C ALA A 19 24.88 104.43 100.36
N SER A 20 23.93 105.38 100.25
CA SER A 20 22.67 105.16 99.53
C SER A 20 22.83 105.21 98.01
N CYS A 21 23.80 105.96 97.47
CA CYS A 21 24.07 105.99 96.04
C CYS A 21 24.96 104.83 95.59
N THR A 22 25.90 104.39 96.41
CA THR A 22 26.65 103.15 96.15
C THR A 22 25.76 101.93 96.25
N SER A 23 24.85 101.86 97.24
CA SER A 23 23.86 100.78 97.31
C SER A 23 22.89 100.81 96.12
N ALA A 24 22.40 101.98 95.72
CA ALA A 24 21.54 102.12 94.53
C ALA A 24 22.26 101.70 93.24
N MET A 25 23.52 102.10 93.04
CA MET A 25 24.32 101.69 91.88
C MET A 25 24.61 100.19 91.89
N LEU A 26 24.96 99.62 93.05
CA LEU A 26 25.16 98.17 93.20
C LEU A 26 23.87 97.41 92.97
N GLN A 27 22.73 97.94 93.41
CA GLN A 27 21.42 97.34 93.19
C GLN A 27 21.02 97.42 91.71
N GLN A 28 21.27 98.54 91.03
CA GLN A 28 21.08 98.69 89.59
C GLN A 28 21.99 97.75 88.78
N ARG A 29 23.25 97.58 89.18
CA ARG A 29 24.17 96.63 88.53
C ARG A 29 23.74 95.18 88.80
N ARG A 30 23.25 94.86 90.00
CA ARG A 30 22.71 93.53 90.34
C ARG A 30 21.44 93.23 89.54
N THR A 31 20.52 94.17 89.39
CA THR A 31 19.32 93.98 88.55
C THR A 31 19.67 93.85 87.08
N MET A 32 20.64 94.64 86.59
CA MET A 32 21.14 94.52 85.21
C MET A 32 21.83 93.17 84.95
N LEU A 33 22.67 92.70 85.88
CA LEU A 33 23.28 91.37 85.79
C LEU A 33 22.24 90.25 85.84
N ALA A 34 21.22 90.37 86.70
CA ALA A 34 20.12 89.41 86.75
C ALA A 34 19.30 89.40 85.44
N ALA A 35 19.05 90.57 84.84
CA ALA A 35 18.37 90.68 83.55
C ALA A 35 19.19 90.03 82.42
N LEU A 36 20.50 90.31 82.35
CA LEU A 36 21.40 89.68 81.37
C LEU A 36 21.49 88.16 81.55
N GLN A 37 21.51 87.67 82.80
CA GLN A 37 21.48 86.23 83.08
C GLN A 37 20.17 85.59 82.62
N ALA A 38 19.04 86.27 82.80
CA ALA A 38 17.74 85.83 82.29
C ALA A 38 17.72 85.80 80.75
N ASP A 39 18.25 86.82 80.08
CA ASP A 39 18.34 86.87 78.61
C ASP A 39 19.22 85.75 78.05
N VAL A 40 20.36 85.48 78.69
CA VAL A 40 21.24 84.35 78.31
C VAL A 40 20.52 83.02 78.50
N ALA A 41 19.74 82.85 79.57
CA ALA A 41 18.96 81.63 79.79
C ALA A 41 17.86 81.46 78.72
N VAL A 42 17.18 82.54 78.34
CA VAL A 42 16.18 82.54 77.26
C VAL A 42 16.83 82.20 75.92
N LEU A 43 17.99 82.78 75.61
CA LEU A 43 18.73 82.49 74.38
C LEU A 43 19.15 81.02 74.32
N ARG A 44 19.67 80.46 75.42
CA ARG A 44 20.02 79.02 75.50
C ARG A 44 18.82 78.13 75.21
N LYS A 45 17.65 78.43 75.81
CA LYS A 45 16.43 77.65 75.61
C LYS A 45 15.89 77.78 74.18
N LYS A 46 15.99 78.97 73.56
CA LYS A 46 15.65 79.19 72.15
C LYS A 46 16.59 78.42 71.21
N THR A 47 17.90 78.40 71.50
CA THR A 47 18.86 77.61 70.71
C THR A 47 18.63 76.12 70.84
N GLU A 48 18.32 75.62 72.03
CA GLU A 48 18.01 74.21 72.27
C GLU A 48 16.74 73.79 71.52
N PHE A 49 15.69 74.61 71.57
CA PHE A 49 14.46 74.38 70.80
C PHE A 49 14.69 74.40 69.29
N ALA A 50 15.50 75.34 68.79
CA ALA A 50 15.84 75.43 67.37
C ALA A 50 16.69 74.22 66.89
N LEU A 51 17.56 73.70 67.76
CA LEU A 51 18.34 72.50 67.47
C LEU A 51 17.47 71.23 67.45
N SER A 52 16.56 71.08 68.41
CA SER A 52 15.67 69.91 68.50
C SER A 52 14.61 69.86 67.38
N THR A 53 14.11 71.01 66.93
CA THR A 53 13.21 71.05 65.76
C THR A 53 13.94 70.77 64.45
N LYS A 54 15.19 71.25 64.30
CA LYS A 54 16.01 70.95 63.12
C LYS A 54 16.40 69.47 63.03
N SER A 55 16.67 68.79 64.15
CA SER A 55 17.02 67.37 64.12
C SER A 55 15.87 66.49 63.61
N ALA A 56 14.62 66.82 63.94
CA ALA A 56 13.45 66.08 63.44
C ALA A 56 13.23 66.25 61.93
N LEU A 57 13.50 67.45 61.40
CA LEU A 57 13.46 67.72 59.96
C LEU A 57 14.54 66.94 59.21
N VAL A 58 15.78 66.94 59.72
CA VAL A 58 16.89 66.18 59.13
C VAL A 58 16.59 64.67 59.11
N GLU A 59 15.99 64.14 60.18
CA GLU A 59 15.59 62.74 60.23
C GLU A 59 14.46 62.41 59.22
N ALA A 60 13.51 63.32 59.03
CA ALA A 60 12.46 63.18 58.02
C ALA A 60 13.03 63.21 56.59
N GLU A 61 13.98 64.09 56.30
CA GLU A 61 14.70 64.13 55.02
C GLU A 61 15.48 62.84 54.76
N LEU A 62 16.20 62.32 55.75
CA LEU A 62 16.90 61.03 55.66
C LEU A 62 15.95 59.86 55.40
N ARG A 63 14.76 59.87 56.01
CA ARG A 63 13.72 58.85 55.76
C ARG A 63 13.15 58.96 54.35
N LEU A 64 12.87 60.18 53.89
CA LEU A 64 12.38 60.42 52.54
C LEU A 64 13.41 59.95 51.50
N ASP A 65 14.69 60.28 51.69
CA ASP A 65 15.78 59.88 50.80
C ASP A 65 15.93 58.35 50.75
N ARG A 66 15.77 57.67 51.89
CA ARG A 66 15.75 56.20 51.94
C ARG A 66 14.55 55.61 51.19
N CYS A 67 13.35 56.20 51.36
CA CYS A 67 12.16 55.80 50.61
C CYS A 67 12.32 56.03 49.11
N MET A 68 12.86 57.17 48.69
CA MET A 68 13.12 57.47 47.27
C MET A 68 14.06 56.44 46.64
N LYS A 69 15.17 56.10 47.32
CA LYS A 69 16.09 55.04 46.88
C LYS A 69 15.40 53.67 46.73
N GLN A 70 14.50 53.32 47.65
CA GLN A 70 13.73 52.08 47.54
C GLN A 70 12.77 52.10 46.34
N VAL A 71 12.14 53.24 46.06
CA VAL A 71 11.27 53.43 44.90
C VAL A 71 12.07 53.31 43.60
N GLU A 72 13.25 53.93 43.52
CA GLU A 72 14.16 53.82 42.36
C GLU A 72 14.58 52.36 42.11
N GLN A 73 15.00 51.64 43.16
CA GLN A 73 15.35 50.22 43.04
C GLN A 73 14.17 49.33 42.64
N LEU A 74 12.95 49.69 43.05
CA LEU A 74 11.76 48.96 42.63
C LEU A 74 11.42 49.27 41.17
N ALA A 75 11.51 50.54 40.76
CA ALA A 75 11.29 50.96 39.38
C ALA A 75 12.27 50.28 38.41
N GLU A 76 13.55 50.17 38.77
CA GLU A 76 14.56 49.46 37.98
C GLU A 76 14.21 47.97 37.85
N ARG A 77 13.81 47.31 38.94
CA ARG A 77 13.36 45.91 38.92
C ARG A 77 12.13 45.72 38.04
N VAL A 78 11.14 46.60 38.14
CA VAL A 78 9.92 46.55 37.31
C VAL A 78 10.26 46.72 35.84
N MET A 79 11.14 47.66 35.50
CA MET A 79 11.58 47.88 34.12
C MET A 79 12.31 46.66 33.56
N LYS A 80 13.22 46.05 34.34
CA LYS A 80 13.93 44.84 33.92
C LYS A 80 12.97 43.66 33.69
N THR A 81 12.02 43.43 34.59
CA THR A 81 11.00 42.38 34.41
C THR A 81 10.12 42.66 33.20
N ARG A 82 9.75 43.93 32.96
CA ARG A 82 8.98 44.32 31.78
C ARG A 82 9.72 44.01 30.48
N GLU A 83 11.01 44.33 30.41
CA GLU A 83 11.85 44.03 29.25
C GLU A 83 11.95 42.52 28.99
N GLN A 84 12.14 41.73 30.06
CA GLN A 84 12.14 40.27 29.98
C GLN A 84 10.81 39.74 29.43
N LEU A 85 9.68 40.17 29.99
CA LEU A 85 8.35 39.75 29.51
C LEU A 85 8.09 40.17 28.06
N CYS A 86 8.54 41.36 27.65
CA CYS A 86 8.47 41.78 26.25
C CYS A 86 9.28 40.85 25.34
N SER A 87 10.52 40.50 25.73
CA SER A 87 11.37 39.58 24.96
C SER A 87 10.78 38.17 24.86
N GLU A 88 10.24 37.64 25.96
CA GLU A 88 9.59 36.33 25.99
C GLU A 88 8.33 36.31 25.12
N ARG A 89 7.52 37.37 25.18
CA ARG A 89 6.31 37.50 24.37
C ARG A 89 6.64 37.51 22.87
N ILE A 90 7.69 38.23 22.47
CA ILE A 90 8.18 38.22 21.07
C ILE A 90 8.60 36.80 20.69
N ALA A 91 9.41 36.14 21.51
CA ALA A 91 9.88 34.78 21.24
C ALA A 91 8.74 33.74 21.18
N ILE A 92 7.64 33.94 21.91
CA ILE A 92 6.44 33.10 21.82
C ILE A 92 5.73 33.34 20.48
N VAL A 93 5.51 34.61 20.10
CA VAL A 93 4.85 34.96 18.84
C VAL A 93 5.62 34.45 17.63
N GLU A 94 6.95 34.52 17.64
CA GLU A 94 7.77 33.94 16.56
C GLU A 94 7.64 32.42 16.48
N ARG A 95 7.57 31.73 17.63
CA ARG A 95 7.39 30.27 17.68
C ARG A 95 6.00 29.86 17.20
N THR A 96 4.95 30.60 17.57
CA THR A 96 3.58 30.32 17.11
C THR A 96 3.46 30.56 15.61
N SER A 97 4.03 31.65 15.07
CA SER A 97 4.03 31.92 13.64
C SER A 97 4.73 30.81 12.83
N LYS A 98 5.90 30.33 13.30
CA LYS A 98 6.60 29.19 12.66
C LYS A 98 5.80 27.89 12.72
N LEU A 99 5.03 27.69 13.80
CA LEU A 99 4.19 26.51 13.94
C LEU A 99 2.98 26.59 12.99
N GLU A 100 2.35 27.75 12.87
CA GLU A 100 1.26 28.01 11.92
C GLU A 100 1.71 27.74 10.47
N GLU A 101 2.89 28.25 10.09
CA GLU A 101 3.46 28.01 8.76
C GLU A 101 3.68 26.51 8.48
N ARG A 102 4.23 25.78 9.46
CA ARG A 102 4.42 24.32 9.35
C ARG A 102 3.09 23.58 9.26
N THR A 103 2.08 24.00 10.02
CA THR A 103 0.75 23.37 9.95
C THR A 103 0.11 23.56 8.58
N LEU A 104 0.27 24.74 7.97
CA LEU A 104 -0.19 25.01 6.60
C LEU A 104 0.52 24.10 5.60
N GLN A 105 1.86 24.02 5.67
CA GLN A 105 2.66 23.15 4.80
C GLN A 105 2.27 21.67 4.94
N MET A 106 2.03 21.19 6.17
CA MET A 106 1.56 19.83 6.38
C MET A 106 0.17 19.58 5.79
N ALA A 107 -0.75 20.54 5.93
CA ALA A 107 -2.09 20.43 5.35
C ALA A 107 -2.03 20.35 3.81
N GLU A 108 -1.19 21.18 3.17
CA GLU A 108 -0.95 21.12 1.73
C GLU A 108 -0.33 19.79 1.29
N ALA A 109 0.67 19.30 2.03
CA ALA A 109 1.33 18.02 1.74
C ALA A 109 0.34 16.86 1.88
N GLN A 110 -0.51 16.87 2.91
CA GLN A 110 -1.53 15.86 3.13
C GLN A 110 -2.58 15.87 2.02
N HIS A 111 -3.01 17.05 1.57
CA HIS A 111 -3.93 17.18 0.43
C HIS A 111 -3.31 16.61 -0.85
N LYS A 112 -2.04 16.93 -1.15
CA LYS A 112 -1.32 16.37 -2.31
C LYS A 112 -1.22 14.85 -2.22
N LEU A 113 -0.89 14.31 -1.05
CA LEU A 113 -0.81 12.87 -0.83
C LEU A 113 -2.16 12.19 -1.06
N GLN A 114 -3.26 12.76 -0.55
CA GLN A 114 -4.60 12.23 -0.78
C GLN A 114 -4.97 12.25 -2.26
N GLN A 115 -4.63 13.33 -2.98
CA GLN A 115 -4.89 13.41 -4.42
C GLN A 115 -4.12 12.34 -5.21
N GLU A 116 -2.84 12.12 -4.90
CA GLU A 116 -2.05 11.08 -5.56
C GLU A 116 -2.52 9.66 -5.18
N SER A 117 -2.92 9.44 -3.93
CA SER A 117 -3.53 8.17 -3.51
C SER A 117 -4.80 7.86 -4.31
N GLN A 118 -5.71 8.83 -4.43
CA GLN A 118 -6.93 8.67 -5.22
C GLN A 118 -6.63 8.39 -6.70
N ARG A 119 -5.61 9.05 -7.26
CA ARG A 119 -5.14 8.77 -8.63
C ARG A 119 -4.60 7.35 -8.75
N ALA A 120 -3.77 6.91 -7.81
CA ALA A 120 -3.23 5.55 -7.80
C ALA A 120 -4.35 4.50 -7.70
N ASP A 121 -5.31 4.69 -6.79
CA ASP A 121 -6.47 3.81 -6.63
C ASP A 121 -7.32 3.76 -7.91
N SER A 122 -7.49 4.90 -8.59
CA SER A 122 -8.24 4.97 -9.86
C SER A 122 -7.57 4.22 -11.01
N LEU A 123 -6.24 4.08 -10.98
CA LEU A 123 -5.47 3.39 -12.03
C LEU A 123 -5.23 1.92 -11.72
N HIS A 124 -5.16 1.54 -10.44
CA HIS A 124 -4.85 0.18 -10.02
C HIS A 124 -5.90 -0.83 -10.52
N ALA A 125 -7.19 -0.54 -10.34
CA ALA A 125 -8.24 -1.48 -10.77
C ALA A 125 -8.26 -1.70 -12.30
N PRO A 126 -8.26 -0.64 -13.16
CA PRO A 126 -8.19 -0.84 -14.61
C PRO A 126 -6.94 -1.59 -15.10
N VAL A 127 -5.78 -1.38 -14.44
CA VAL A 127 -4.55 -2.10 -14.80
C VAL A 127 -4.69 -3.60 -14.50
N LEU A 128 -5.26 -3.95 -13.34
CA LEU A 128 -5.52 -5.35 -13.01
C LEU A 128 -6.53 -5.98 -13.98
N GLU A 129 -7.63 -5.30 -14.29
CA GLU A 129 -8.61 -5.78 -15.26
C GLU A 129 -7.98 -6.00 -16.64
N CYS A 130 -7.11 -5.10 -17.08
CA CYS A 130 -6.38 -5.24 -18.34
C CYS A 130 -5.42 -6.44 -18.33
N LEU A 131 -4.73 -6.71 -17.21
CA LEU A 131 -3.87 -7.88 -17.06
C LEU A 131 -4.68 -9.18 -17.06
N ASP A 132 -5.81 -9.21 -16.36
CA ASP A 132 -6.72 -10.36 -16.37
C ASP A 132 -7.24 -10.66 -17.77
N TYR A 133 -7.62 -9.61 -18.52
CA TYR A 133 -8.02 -9.75 -19.92
C TYR A 133 -6.88 -10.31 -20.79
N GLN A 134 -5.64 -9.85 -20.60
CA GLN A 134 -4.49 -10.37 -21.36
C GLN A 134 -4.21 -11.84 -21.05
N VAL A 135 -4.34 -12.27 -19.79
CA VAL A 135 -4.18 -13.67 -19.39
C VAL A 135 -5.27 -14.53 -20.03
N GLN A 136 -6.54 -14.12 -19.93
CA GLN A 136 -7.66 -14.83 -20.56
C GLN A 136 -7.47 -14.96 -22.07
N TRP A 137 -7.13 -13.85 -22.74
CA TRP A 137 -6.88 -13.84 -24.17
C TRP A 137 -5.72 -14.77 -24.58
N ALA A 138 -4.65 -14.79 -23.78
CA ALA A 138 -3.51 -15.69 -24.02
C ALA A 138 -3.92 -17.17 -23.89
N ASP A 139 -4.73 -17.51 -22.89
CA ASP A 139 -5.22 -18.87 -22.68
C ASP A 139 -6.17 -19.32 -23.79
N GLU A 140 -7.09 -18.45 -24.21
CA GLU A 140 -7.99 -18.68 -25.35
C GLU A 140 -7.21 -18.89 -26.65
N ASN A 141 -6.25 -18.00 -26.93
CA ASN A 141 -5.42 -18.11 -28.13
C ASN A 141 -4.56 -19.38 -28.10
N ALA A 142 -3.99 -19.73 -26.95
CA ALA A 142 -3.25 -20.97 -26.79
C ALA A 142 -4.16 -22.20 -26.97
N ALA A 143 -5.41 -22.16 -26.49
CA ALA A 143 -6.39 -23.21 -26.71
C ALA A 143 -6.77 -23.34 -28.20
N LYS A 144 -6.96 -22.22 -28.88
CA LYS A 144 -7.24 -22.17 -30.33
C LYS A 144 -6.10 -22.77 -31.14
N VAL A 145 -4.86 -22.32 -30.92
CA VAL A 145 -3.67 -22.85 -31.59
C VAL A 145 -3.49 -24.34 -31.32
N ARG A 146 -3.70 -24.79 -30.07
CA ARG A 146 -3.70 -26.23 -29.76
C ARG A 146 -4.76 -26.98 -30.55
N GLY A 147 -5.99 -26.44 -30.62
CA GLY A 147 -7.09 -27.02 -31.40
C GLY A 147 -6.78 -27.12 -32.89
N ASP A 148 -6.18 -26.08 -33.47
CA ASP A 148 -5.75 -26.08 -34.88
C ASP A 148 -4.69 -27.13 -35.15
N ARG A 149 -3.66 -27.23 -34.29
CA ARG A 149 -2.63 -28.27 -34.41
C ARG A 149 -3.18 -29.68 -34.24
N LEU A 150 -4.16 -29.87 -33.36
CA LEU A 150 -4.84 -31.17 -33.21
C LEU A 150 -5.62 -31.53 -34.48
N ARG A 151 -6.34 -30.58 -35.09
CA ARG A 151 -7.03 -30.79 -36.37
C ARG A 151 -6.05 -31.12 -37.50
N GLU A 152 -4.94 -30.41 -37.60
CA GLU A 152 -3.86 -30.71 -38.56
C GLU A 152 -3.30 -32.12 -38.34
N LEU A 153 -3.09 -32.54 -37.09
CA LEU A 153 -2.67 -33.91 -36.78
C LEU A 153 -3.71 -34.93 -37.25
N PHE A 154 -4.98 -34.75 -36.94
CA PHE A 154 -6.02 -35.66 -37.41
C PHE A 154 -6.06 -35.74 -38.95
N ALA A 155 -5.89 -34.61 -39.64
CA ALA A 155 -5.81 -34.56 -41.10
C ALA A 155 -4.57 -35.31 -41.65
N LEU A 156 -3.40 -35.19 -41.00
CA LEU A 156 -2.18 -35.94 -41.38
C LEU A 156 -2.38 -37.46 -41.29
N PHE A 157 -3.21 -37.92 -40.35
CA PHE A 157 -3.59 -39.33 -40.22
C PHE A 157 -4.85 -39.70 -41.02
N ALA A 158 -5.35 -38.80 -41.88
CA ALA A 158 -6.55 -38.97 -42.70
C ALA A 158 -7.80 -39.35 -41.90
N LEU A 159 -7.92 -38.82 -40.68
CA LEU A 159 -9.08 -38.99 -39.81
C LEU A 159 -10.04 -37.81 -40.05
N THR A 160 -11.04 -38.03 -40.89
CA THR A 160 -12.13 -37.06 -41.12
C THR A 160 -13.29 -37.36 -40.18
N PRO A 161 -13.93 -36.35 -39.58
CA PRO A 161 -15.17 -36.56 -38.82
C PRO A 161 -16.23 -37.18 -39.73
N GLU A 162 -16.94 -38.18 -39.24
CA GLU A 162 -18.09 -38.76 -39.95
C GLU A 162 -19.23 -37.72 -39.93
N ASP A 163 -19.76 -37.34 -41.10
CA ASP A 163 -21.03 -36.63 -41.16
C ASP A 163 -22.13 -37.63 -40.81
N ASP A 164 -22.61 -37.63 -39.56
CA ASP A 164 -23.68 -38.50 -39.03
C ASP A 164 -25.05 -38.29 -39.74
N ARG A 165 -25.10 -37.61 -40.88
CA ARG A 165 -26.33 -37.33 -41.64
C ARG A 165 -26.78 -38.43 -42.60
N ASN A 166 -26.00 -39.52 -42.73
CA ASN A 166 -26.33 -40.62 -43.66
C ASN A 166 -26.50 -41.98 -42.95
N VAL A 167 -26.90 -41.97 -41.67
CA VAL A 167 -27.34 -43.19 -40.98
C VAL A 167 -28.81 -43.02 -40.62
N ASP A 168 -29.66 -43.03 -41.64
CA ASP A 168 -31.04 -43.43 -41.44
C ASP A 168 -31.50 -44.27 -42.63
N GLU A 169 -32.03 -45.43 -42.27
CA GLU A 169 -32.90 -46.33 -43.05
C GLU A 169 -32.31 -47.04 -44.27
N GLY A 170 -31.96 -48.31 -44.05
CA GLY A 170 -31.70 -49.30 -45.08
C GLY A 170 -31.94 -50.71 -44.56
N GLU A 171 -33.05 -50.91 -43.85
CA GLU A 171 -33.69 -52.23 -43.67
C GLU A 171 -34.97 -52.20 -44.53
N ASP A 172 -34.95 -53.00 -45.59
CA ASP A 172 -36.04 -53.67 -46.30
C ASP A 172 -37.45 -53.01 -46.30
N GLU A 173 -37.87 -52.48 -47.46
CA GLU A 173 -39.17 -52.86 -48.05
C GLU A 173 -39.06 -52.88 -49.59
N ASP A 174 -39.48 -53.99 -50.18
CA ASP A 174 -39.61 -54.22 -51.61
C ASP A 174 -40.61 -53.24 -52.25
N ASP A 175 -40.14 -52.28 -53.06
CA ASP A 175 -41.01 -51.46 -53.92
C ASP A 175 -41.25 -52.15 -55.28
N PRO A 176 -42.45 -52.69 -55.58
CA PRO A 176 -42.69 -53.55 -56.74
C PRO A 176 -42.95 -52.81 -58.06
N LEU A 177 -42.48 -51.57 -58.26
CA LEU A 177 -42.88 -50.75 -59.43
C LEU A 177 -41.81 -49.89 -60.12
N SER A 178 -40.51 -50.18 -59.95
CA SER A 178 -39.44 -49.50 -60.70
C SER A 178 -39.00 -50.29 -61.95
N GLY A 179 -39.98 -50.66 -62.78
CA GLY A 179 -39.79 -51.27 -64.09
C GLY A 179 -40.19 -50.34 -65.23
N LEU A 180 -39.42 -49.28 -65.51
CA LEU A 180 -39.48 -48.53 -66.76
C LEU A 180 -38.09 -48.02 -67.17
N PRO A 181 -37.64 -48.25 -68.43
CA PRO A 181 -36.38 -47.71 -68.92
C PRO A 181 -36.57 -46.26 -69.35
N ASP A 182 -35.84 -45.32 -68.73
CA ASP A 182 -35.69 -43.96 -69.25
C ASP A 182 -34.31 -43.81 -69.88
N GLU A 183 -34.31 -43.65 -71.20
CA GLU A 183 -33.13 -43.55 -72.06
C GLU A 183 -32.44 -42.19 -71.87
N ARG A 184 -31.38 -42.13 -71.05
CA ARG A 184 -30.35 -41.09 -71.16
C ARG A 184 -28.96 -41.65 -70.84
N GLU A 185 -28.35 -42.25 -71.86
CA GLU A 185 -26.90 -42.52 -71.90
C GLU A 185 -26.12 -41.20 -72.00
N GLY A 186 -25.08 -41.06 -71.17
CA GLY A 186 -24.07 -40.02 -71.37
C GLY A 186 -23.52 -39.33 -70.13
N VAL A 187 -23.22 -40.04 -69.03
CA VAL A 187 -22.35 -39.48 -67.98
C VAL A 187 -21.34 -40.51 -67.45
N SER A 188 -20.16 -40.47 -68.07
CA SER A 188 -18.80 -40.64 -67.55
C SER A 188 -18.44 -41.86 -66.67
N GLU A 189 -17.63 -42.74 -67.25
CA GLU A 189 -16.83 -43.77 -66.54
C GLU A 189 -15.93 -43.18 -65.43
N GLU A 190 -15.56 -41.90 -65.48
CA GLU A 190 -14.80 -41.24 -64.39
C GLU A 190 -15.65 -41.09 -63.13
N GLN A 191 -16.97 -40.95 -63.27
CA GLN A 191 -17.89 -40.86 -62.13
C GLN A 191 -18.10 -42.24 -61.49
N ARG A 192 -18.03 -43.33 -62.27
CA ARG A 192 -17.97 -44.71 -61.76
C ARG A 192 -16.66 -45.02 -61.05
N GLN A 193 -15.51 -44.57 -61.57
CA GLN A 193 -14.22 -44.73 -60.88
C GLN A 193 -14.12 -43.89 -59.59
N ARG A 194 -14.72 -42.69 -59.56
CA ARG A 194 -14.83 -41.88 -58.33
C ARG A 194 -15.78 -42.50 -57.31
N LYS A 195 -16.92 -43.06 -57.72
CA LYS A 195 -17.83 -43.80 -56.83
C LYS A 195 -17.21 -45.12 -56.32
N ALA A 196 -16.43 -45.82 -57.14
CA ALA A 196 -15.70 -47.02 -56.71
C ALA A 196 -14.61 -46.72 -55.67
N ARG A 197 -14.03 -45.52 -55.66
CA ARG A 197 -13.11 -45.05 -54.61
C ARG A 197 -13.82 -44.56 -53.33
N MET A 198 -15.13 -44.32 -53.38
CA MET A 198 -15.93 -43.87 -52.23
C MET A 198 -16.73 -44.99 -51.56
N ASN A 199 -16.80 -46.18 -52.14
CA ASN A 199 -17.31 -47.37 -51.46
C ASN A 199 -16.21 -47.97 -50.57
N ASN A 200 -15.82 -47.27 -49.51
CA ASN A 200 -15.18 -47.94 -48.40
C ASN A 200 -16.27 -48.84 -47.79
N PRO A 201 -16.11 -50.18 -47.78
CA PRO A 201 -17.14 -51.06 -47.25
C PRO A 201 -17.41 -50.65 -45.81
N VAL A 202 -18.69 -50.61 -45.41
CA VAL A 202 -19.19 -50.27 -44.07
C VAL A 202 -18.41 -50.99 -42.94
N TYR A 203 -17.71 -52.08 -43.27
CA TYR A 203 -16.87 -52.94 -42.44
C TYR A 203 -15.47 -52.44 -42.04
N PHE A 204 -14.87 -51.47 -42.74
CA PHE A 204 -13.50 -51.00 -42.46
C PHE A 204 -13.43 -49.47 -42.25
N ARG A 205 -12.60 -49.02 -41.29
CA ARG A 205 -12.15 -47.63 -41.21
C ARG A 205 -10.70 -47.54 -41.68
N THR A 206 -10.24 -46.34 -42.02
CA THR A 206 -8.87 -46.13 -42.49
C THR A 206 -8.10 -45.21 -41.57
N ILE A 207 -6.82 -45.51 -41.32
CA ILE A 207 -5.86 -44.59 -40.70
C ILE A 207 -4.65 -44.43 -41.62
N ALA A 208 -4.36 -43.19 -42.02
CA ALA A 208 -3.33 -42.88 -43.02
C ALA A 208 -3.44 -43.74 -44.30
N GLY A 209 -4.68 -44.04 -44.73
CA GLY A 209 -4.98 -44.88 -45.90
C GLY A 209 -4.90 -46.40 -45.69
N LEU A 210 -4.56 -46.88 -44.48
CA LEU A 210 -4.51 -48.31 -44.16
C LEU A 210 -5.85 -48.80 -43.56
N PRO A 211 -6.41 -49.92 -44.03
CA PRO A 211 -7.67 -50.45 -43.53
C PRO A 211 -7.53 -51.07 -42.14
N LEU A 212 -8.50 -50.77 -41.26
CA LEU A 212 -8.66 -51.32 -39.93
C LEU A 212 -10.11 -51.82 -39.77
N PRO A 213 -10.33 -53.12 -39.49
CA PRO A 213 -11.68 -53.68 -39.36
C PRO A 213 -12.44 -53.07 -38.17
N LYS A 214 -13.70 -52.66 -38.39
CA LYS A 214 -14.58 -52.18 -37.29
C LYS A 214 -15.04 -53.31 -36.36
N SER A 215 -15.11 -54.53 -36.87
CA SER A 215 -15.63 -55.71 -36.18
C SER A 215 -14.65 -56.34 -35.19
N GLY A 216 -13.42 -55.83 -35.08
CA GLY A 216 -12.35 -56.43 -34.28
C GLY A 216 -11.83 -57.77 -34.85
N LYS A 217 -12.31 -58.21 -36.01
CA LYS A 217 -11.85 -59.42 -36.71
C LYS A 217 -10.71 -59.07 -37.67
N TYR A 218 -9.47 -59.28 -37.22
CA TYR A 218 -8.27 -58.95 -37.97
C TYR A 218 -7.85 -60.00 -39.00
N GLU A 219 -8.43 -61.20 -38.96
CA GLU A 219 -8.11 -62.34 -39.83
C GLU A 219 -8.35 -62.07 -41.33
N ASN A 220 -9.24 -61.15 -41.65
CA ASN A 220 -9.64 -60.83 -43.03
C ASN A 220 -8.69 -59.83 -43.73
N VAL A 221 -7.65 -59.35 -43.03
CA VAL A 221 -6.70 -58.35 -43.54
C VAL A 221 -5.29 -58.88 -43.35
N PRO A 222 -4.35 -58.66 -44.29
CA PRO A 222 -2.97 -59.10 -44.12
C PRO A 222 -2.35 -58.58 -42.79
N PRO A 223 -1.63 -59.44 -42.06
CA PRO A 223 -1.14 -59.12 -40.73
C PRO A 223 -0.21 -57.90 -40.71
N GLU A 224 0.57 -57.70 -41.76
CA GLU A 224 1.48 -56.56 -41.92
C GLU A 224 0.72 -55.24 -42.05
N VAL A 225 -0.45 -55.26 -42.70
CA VAL A 225 -1.29 -54.07 -42.92
C VAL A 225 -1.97 -53.66 -41.61
N VAL A 226 -2.51 -54.62 -40.86
CA VAL A 226 -3.10 -54.39 -39.53
C VAL A 226 -2.05 -53.89 -38.55
N ALA A 227 -0.88 -54.54 -38.50
CA ALA A 227 0.23 -54.14 -37.64
C ALA A 227 0.72 -52.72 -37.95
N ALA A 228 0.85 -52.38 -39.23
CA ALA A 228 1.18 -51.02 -39.67
C ALA A 228 0.09 -50.01 -39.27
N ALA A 229 -1.20 -50.36 -39.43
CA ALA A 229 -2.32 -49.50 -39.04
C ALA A 229 -2.32 -49.24 -37.52
N LEU A 230 -2.16 -50.27 -36.69
CA LEU A 230 -2.05 -50.14 -35.23
C LEU A 230 -0.81 -49.34 -34.80
N GLY A 231 0.32 -49.51 -35.51
CA GLY A 231 1.49 -48.65 -35.34
C GLY A 231 1.19 -47.18 -35.60
N LYS A 232 0.40 -46.85 -36.64
CA LYS A 232 -0.07 -45.49 -36.89
C LYS A 232 -1.00 -44.97 -35.79
N VAL A 233 -1.85 -45.82 -35.21
CA VAL A 233 -2.68 -45.44 -34.05
C VAL A 233 -1.81 -45.06 -32.85
N ILE A 234 -0.82 -45.89 -32.50
CA ILE A 234 0.14 -45.56 -31.42
C ILE A 234 0.88 -44.25 -31.72
N HIS A 235 1.32 -44.05 -32.96
CA HIS A 235 2.01 -42.83 -33.35
C HIS A 235 1.13 -41.58 -33.15
N LEU A 236 -0.14 -41.65 -33.57
CA LEU A 236 -1.10 -40.58 -33.34
C LEU A 236 -1.27 -40.31 -31.83
N LEU A 237 -1.48 -41.35 -31.02
CA LEU A 237 -1.65 -41.18 -29.56
C LEU A 237 -0.40 -40.55 -28.91
N HIS A 238 0.80 -40.94 -29.33
CA HIS A 238 2.04 -40.28 -28.89
C HIS A 238 2.11 -38.80 -29.28
N CYS A 239 1.68 -38.44 -30.49
CA CYS A 239 1.61 -37.05 -30.91
C CYS A 239 0.60 -36.27 -30.06
N LEU A 240 -0.58 -36.84 -29.77
CA LEU A 240 -1.64 -36.18 -29.02
C LEU A 240 -1.23 -35.85 -27.57
N VAL A 241 -0.42 -36.67 -26.92
CA VAL A 241 0.10 -36.42 -25.56
C VAL A 241 0.83 -35.09 -25.46
N LYS A 242 1.60 -34.72 -26.49
CA LYS A 242 2.38 -33.46 -26.51
C LYS A 242 1.48 -32.22 -26.46
N TYR A 243 0.29 -32.30 -27.04
CA TYR A 243 -0.65 -31.17 -27.12
C TYR A 243 -1.69 -31.18 -25.99
N LEU A 244 -2.07 -32.36 -25.52
CA LEU A 244 -3.13 -32.53 -24.52
C LEU A 244 -2.61 -32.60 -23.08
N LYS A 245 -1.29 -32.80 -22.89
CA LYS A 245 -0.62 -32.98 -21.60
C LYS A 245 -1.31 -34.04 -20.73
N ILE A 246 -1.61 -35.20 -21.33
CA ILE A 246 -2.21 -36.36 -20.65
C ILE A 246 -1.20 -37.49 -20.52
N THR A 247 -1.36 -38.33 -19.51
CA THR A 247 -0.61 -39.57 -19.35
C THR A 247 -1.57 -40.73 -19.53
N TYR A 248 -1.28 -41.61 -20.49
CA TYR A 248 -2.12 -42.77 -20.73
C TYR A 248 -1.99 -43.82 -19.62
N PRO A 249 -3.08 -44.55 -19.29
CA PRO A 249 -3.04 -45.67 -18.34
C PRO A 249 -2.02 -46.75 -18.71
N HIS A 250 -1.95 -47.08 -20.01
CA HIS A 250 -1.02 -48.09 -20.52
C HIS A 250 0.10 -47.42 -21.33
N PRO A 251 1.37 -47.55 -20.93
CA PRO A 251 2.50 -47.05 -21.70
C PRO A 251 2.53 -47.67 -23.10
N MET A 252 2.94 -46.90 -24.10
CA MET A 252 3.06 -47.36 -25.49
C MET A 252 4.49 -47.09 -25.96
N GLU A 253 5.04 -47.97 -26.79
CA GLU A 253 6.30 -47.72 -27.49
C GLU A 253 6.07 -47.84 -29.00
N PHE A 254 6.45 -46.80 -29.73
CA PHE A 254 6.28 -46.75 -31.19
C PHE A 254 7.48 -47.39 -31.88
N ASN A 255 7.27 -48.57 -32.45
CA ASN A 255 8.28 -49.35 -33.21
C ASN A 255 7.76 -49.71 -34.61
N GLY A 256 6.98 -48.81 -35.24
CA GLY A 256 6.35 -49.08 -36.54
C GLY A 256 5.33 -50.21 -36.45
N SER A 257 5.43 -51.21 -37.33
CA SER A 257 4.55 -52.38 -37.34
C SER A 257 4.72 -53.30 -36.13
N PHE A 258 5.79 -53.16 -35.35
CA PHE A 258 6.02 -53.95 -34.13
C PHE A 258 5.87 -53.11 -32.86
N SER A 259 5.01 -52.09 -32.91
CA SER A 259 4.73 -51.23 -31.74
C SER A 259 4.16 -52.06 -30.59
N THR A 260 4.49 -51.68 -29.36
CA THR A 260 4.14 -52.42 -28.15
C THR A 260 3.33 -51.55 -27.18
N ILE A 261 2.55 -52.20 -26.32
CA ILE A 261 1.74 -51.55 -25.29
C ILE A 261 1.79 -52.33 -23.98
N GLY A 262 1.87 -51.61 -22.87
CA GLY A 262 1.88 -52.14 -21.52
C GLY A 262 3.18 -51.90 -20.76
N ASN A 263 3.23 -52.36 -19.51
CA ASN A 263 4.31 -52.04 -18.58
C ASN A 263 5.45 -53.07 -18.72
N THR A 264 6.64 -52.62 -19.12
CA THR A 264 7.84 -53.45 -19.23
C THR A 264 8.38 -53.94 -17.88
N ARG A 265 7.90 -53.40 -16.75
CA ARG A 265 8.34 -53.80 -15.40
C ARG A 265 7.71 -55.10 -14.90
N GLU A 266 6.54 -55.47 -15.40
CA GLU A 266 5.91 -56.76 -15.16
C GLU A 266 6.14 -57.57 -16.43
N GLY A 267 7.17 -58.43 -16.47
CA GLY A 267 7.67 -59.07 -17.70
C GLY A 267 6.67 -59.86 -18.57
N ALA A 268 5.41 -59.98 -18.17
CA ALA A 268 4.29 -60.56 -18.92
C ALA A 268 3.19 -59.55 -19.33
N GLY A 269 3.38 -58.26 -19.04
CA GLY A 269 2.41 -57.18 -19.25
C GLY A 269 2.70 -56.26 -20.44
N CYS A 270 3.71 -56.58 -21.26
CA CYS A 270 4.02 -55.86 -22.50
C CYS A 270 3.61 -56.73 -23.70
N HIS A 271 2.80 -56.17 -24.59
CA HIS A 271 2.18 -56.89 -25.70
C HIS A 271 2.51 -56.21 -27.03
N THR A 272 2.96 -57.00 -28.00
CA THR A 272 3.22 -56.53 -29.37
C THR A 272 1.91 -56.44 -30.15
N LEU A 273 1.67 -55.32 -30.82
CA LEU A 273 0.49 -55.11 -31.67
C LEU A 273 0.67 -55.72 -33.07
N TYR A 274 1.06 -56.99 -33.12
CA TYR A 274 1.18 -57.76 -34.35
C TYR A 274 0.13 -58.87 -34.33
N PRO A 275 -0.74 -59.00 -35.36
CA PRO A 275 -1.80 -60.01 -35.40
C PRO A 275 -1.20 -61.39 -35.73
N ASP A 276 -0.65 -62.02 -34.70
CA ASP A 276 -0.09 -63.38 -34.72
C ASP A 276 -1.11 -64.45 -34.26
N GLY A 277 -2.33 -64.03 -33.93
CA GLY A 277 -3.37 -64.89 -33.36
C GLY A 277 -3.15 -65.26 -31.89
N SER A 278 -2.19 -64.61 -31.21
CA SER A 278 -1.91 -64.86 -29.80
C SER A 278 -2.88 -64.12 -28.87
N VAL A 279 -3.07 -64.67 -27.66
CA VAL A 279 -3.77 -63.99 -26.55
C VAL A 279 -3.08 -62.66 -26.18
N GLY A 280 -1.77 -62.55 -26.45
CA GLY A 280 -1.01 -61.31 -26.23
C GLY A 280 -1.46 -60.18 -27.16
N PHE A 281 -1.71 -60.49 -28.43
CA PHE A 281 -2.22 -59.51 -29.40
C PHE A 281 -3.61 -58.99 -29.00
N GLU A 282 -4.55 -59.89 -28.67
CA GLU A 282 -5.91 -59.51 -28.25
C GLU A 282 -5.90 -58.61 -27.00
N ARG A 283 -5.07 -58.97 -26.01
CA ARG A 283 -4.89 -58.17 -24.79
C ARG A 283 -4.27 -56.80 -25.08
N GLY A 284 -3.28 -56.73 -25.97
CA GLY A 284 -2.67 -55.48 -26.41
C GLY A 284 -3.67 -54.55 -27.09
N VAL A 285 -4.53 -55.10 -27.96
CA VAL A 285 -5.62 -54.34 -28.60
C VAL A 285 -6.64 -53.83 -27.57
N SER A 286 -7.00 -54.64 -26.57
CA SER A 286 -7.87 -54.20 -25.47
C SER A 286 -7.27 -53.04 -24.68
N MET A 287 -5.99 -53.11 -24.32
CA MET A 287 -5.28 -52.02 -23.62
C MET A 287 -5.20 -50.75 -24.49
N LEU A 288 -5.05 -50.91 -25.80
CA LEU A 288 -5.07 -49.78 -26.73
C LEU A 288 -6.46 -49.12 -26.76
N HIS A 289 -7.52 -49.93 -26.77
CA HIS A 289 -8.89 -49.44 -26.69
C HIS A 289 -9.15 -48.69 -25.38
N GLU A 290 -8.63 -49.17 -24.24
CA GLU A 290 -8.71 -48.47 -22.96
C GLU A 290 -7.99 -47.12 -22.98
N ASN A 291 -6.82 -47.03 -23.60
CA ASN A 291 -6.12 -45.75 -23.79
C ASN A 291 -6.92 -44.75 -24.64
N VAL A 292 -7.59 -45.24 -25.71
CA VAL A 292 -8.47 -44.41 -26.55
C VAL A 292 -9.72 -43.98 -25.77
N ALA A 293 -10.34 -44.88 -25.01
CA ALA A 293 -11.48 -44.55 -24.15
C ALA A 293 -11.12 -43.50 -23.09
N PHE A 294 -9.93 -43.63 -22.49
CA PHE A 294 -9.39 -42.64 -21.55
C PHE A 294 -9.19 -41.27 -22.21
N LEU A 295 -8.63 -41.23 -23.43
CA LEU A 295 -8.51 -39.99 -24.20
C LEU A 295 -9.87 -39.29 -24.38
N CYS A 296 -10.89 -40.05 -24.78
CA CYS A 296 -12.25 -39.53 -24.95
C CYS A 296 -12.82 -38.98 -23.63
N ALA A 297 -12.65 -39.70 -22.52
CA ALA A 297 -13.10 -39.24 -21.20
C ALA A 297 -12.39 -37.95 -20.73
N CYS A 298 -11.08 -37.83 -21.00
CA CYS A 298 -10.32 -36.61 -20.69
C CYS A 298 -10.78 -35.38 -21.49
N GLN A 299 -11.37 -35.57 -22.68
CA GLN A 299 -11.92 -34.47 -23.48
C GLN A 299 -13.28 -34.00 -22.95
N VAL A 300 -14.13 -34.91 -22.47
CA VAL A 300 -15.47 -34.60 -21.91
C VAL A 300 -15.38 -33.87 -20.56
N ASN A 301 -14.39 -34.19 -19.72
CA ASN A 301 -14.20 -33.51 -18.44
C ASN A 301 -13.65 -32.07 -18.59
N LYS A 302 -12.93 -31.77 -19.68
CA LYS A 302 -12.43 -30.41 -19.95
C LYS A 302 -13.54 -29.48 -20.47
N THR A 303 -14.53 -29.98 -21.22
CA THR A 303 -15.68 -29.18 -21.67
C THR A 303 -16.68 -28.88 -20.55
N ARG A 304 -16.87 -29.76 -19.56
CA ARG A 304 -17.73 -29.48 -18.40
C ARG A 304 -17.18 -28.43 -17.44
N ASN A 305 -15.85 -28.29 -17.32
CA ASN A 305 -15.21 -27.28 -16.48
C ASN A 305 -15.01 -25.93 -17.18
N ALA A 306 -15.29 -25.82 -18.48
CA ALA A 306 -15.20 -24.58 -19.26
C ALA A 306 -16.55 -23.81 -19.36
N VAL A 307 -17.62 -24.32 -18.72
CA VAL A 307 -18.98 -23.73 -18.73
C VAL A 307 -19.42 -23.35 -17.31
N ARG A 308 -18.49 -23.03 -16.42
CA ARG A 308 -18.78 -22.44 -15.10
C ARG A 308 -17.99 -21.17 -14.89
#